data_AF-A0A815CC71-F1
#
_entry.id   AF-A0A815CC71-F1
#
_cell.length_a   1.000
_cell.length_b   1.000
_cell.length_c   1.000
_cell.angle_alpha   90.00
_cell.angle_beta   90.00
_cell.angle_gamma   90.00
#
_symmetry.space_group_name_H-M   'P 1'
#
loop_
_entity.id
_entity.type
_entity.pdbx_description
1 polymer ?
#
loop_
_entity_poly.entity_id
_entity_poly.type
_entity_poly.pdbx_seq_one_letter_code
_entity_poly.pdbx_strand_id
1 'polypeptide(L)'
;METKESDYLIYNIPGLVEINQEQIDRNKKEIMKAFKECPTSIVIFVWAQIGGRAQDDDVIAFNALNDAYKFPVESLMFIVNNIPPNRPQQYEGKFLAVLNDTIKSFDVTTVDTIFIDAVDPTNSAQMQNTRAKLMKYIAVHPAHKQNKQHDIVLQLDELKQMRNILKQQQQQAEQDRARLEMQIAKMTKEHNRSQAEANERFQKISEECKSMQQRAQAKSANEYKNPFKAFWVLVDSTVDLAVGSTQLVGLGAGALIDLATGTSSEEVSRKMRDVTKGITAGRVNGLDD
;
A
#
# COMPACT_ATOMS: atom_id res chain seq x y z
N MET A 1 -58.09 -4.87 22.02
CA MET A 1 -57.60 -5.50 20.78
C MET A 1 -56.75 -6.68 21.20
N GLU A 2 -57.33 -7.88 21.16
CA GLU A 2 -56.57 -9.11 21.35
C GLU A 2 -55.65 -9.28 20.14
N THR A 3 -54.35 -9.19 20.35
CA THR A 3 -53.35 -9.52 19.35
C THR A 3 -53.46 -11.01 19.07
N LYS A 4 -53.93 -11.40 17.87
CA LYS A 4 -53.81 -12.77 17.37
C LYS A 4 -52.38 -13.26 17.66
N GLU A 5 -52.27 -14.40 18.34
CA GLU A 5 -51.00 -15.12 18.46
C GLU A 5 -50.43 -15.26 17.05
N SER A 6 -49.40 -14.45 16.78
CA SER A 6 -48.69 -14.47 15.51
C SER A 6 -47.48 -15.33 15.77
N ASP A 7 -47.49 -16.55 15.24
CA ASP A 7 -46.37 -17.46 15.37
C ASP A 7 -45.19 -16.91 14.56
N TYR A 8 -44.15 -16.44 15.26
CA TYR A 8 -42.90 -16.03 14.64
C TYR A 8 -41.99 -17.25 14.46
N LEU A 9 -41.50 -17.46 13.24
CA LEU A 9 -40.45 -18.42 12.96
C LEU A 9 -39.08 -17.74 13.15
N ILE A 10 -38.25 -18.34 14.00
CA ILE A 10 -36.91 -17.82 14.30
C ILE A 10 -35.88 -18.67 13.55
N TYR A 11 -35.13 -18.03 12.67
CA TYR A 11 -34.00 -18.63 11.97
C TYR A 11 -32.72 -18.24 12.70
N ASN A 12 -32.11 -19.20 13.39
CA ASN A 12 -30.81 -18.98 14.02
C ASN A 12 -29.71 -19.12 12.97
N ILE A 13 -28.98 -18.04 12.70
CA ILE A 13 -27.96 -17.96 11.66
C ILE A 13 -26.58 -17.98 12.32
N PRO A 14 -25.60 -18.75 11.80
CA PRO A 14 -24.26 -18.78 12.37
C PRO A 14 -23.54 -17.42 12.25
N GLY A 15 -22.60 -17.16 13.16
CA GLY A 15 -21.71 -16.00 13.10
C GLY A 15 -20.89 -15.98 11.80
N LEU A 16 -20.64 -14.80 11.24
CA LEU A 16 -19.97 -14.69 9.94
C LEU A 16 -18.44 -14.76 10.04
N VAL A 17 -17.86 -14.16 11.07
CA VAL A 17 -16.40 -14.07 11.26
C VAL A 17 -15.92 -15.29 12.04
N GLU A 18 -14.99 -16.03 11.45
CA GLU A 18 -14.39 -17.24 12.01
C GLU A 18 -12.89 -17.28 11.65
N ILE A 19 -12.11 -18.10 12.36
CA ILE A 19 -10.66 -18.23 12.11
C ILE A 19 -10.40 -18.96 10.77
N ASN A 20 -11.27 -19.90 10.39
CA ASN A 20 -11.11 -20.74 9.21
C ASN A 20 -11.97 -20.25 8.04
N GLN A 21 -11.34 -20.05 6.88
CA GLN A 21 -12.03 -19.65 5.64
C GLN A 21 -13.15 -20.61 5.24
N GLU A 22 -12.96 -21.92 5.38
CA GLU A 22 -14.00 -22.91 5.02
C GLU A 22 -15.26 -22.75 5.89
N GLN A 23 -15.07 -22.35 7.15
CA GLN A 23 -16.19 -22.07 8.07
C GLN A 23 -16.88 -20.76 7.69
N ILE A 24 -16.11 -19.71 7.36
CA ILE A 24 -16.66 -18.46 6.82
C ILE A 24 -17.51 -18.75 5.58
N ASP A 25 -16.99 -19.51 4.62
CA ASP A 25 -17.68 -19.82 3.37
C ASP A 25 -18.94 -20.68 3.61
N ARG A 26 -18.87 -21.61 4.58
CA ARG A 26 -20.05 -22.36 5.04
C ARG A 26 -21.09 -21.43 5.66
N ASN A 27 -20.68 -20.52 6.53
CA ASN A 27 -21.58 -19.60 7.22
C ASN A 27 -22.24 -18.63 6.23
N LYS A 28 -21.49 -18.11 5.24
CA LYS A 28 -22.03 -17.34 4.10
C LYS A 28 -23.15 -18.11 3.38
N LYS A 29 -22.96 -19.41 3.12
CA LYS A 29 -23.98 -20.26 2.48
C LYS A 29 -25.22 -20.45 3.34
N GLU A 30 -25.06 -20.69 4.63
CA GLU A 30 -26.20 -20.82 5.55
C GLU A 30 -26.98 -19.51 5.70
N ILE A 31 -26.30 -18.35 5.76
CA ILE A 31 -26.94 -17.03 5.75
C ILE A 31 -27.78 -16.85 4.47
N MET A 32 -27.18 -17.12 3.30
CA MET A 32 -27.90 -17.02 2.02
C MET A 32 -29.09 -17.97 1.94
N LYS A 33 -28.95 -19.18 2.48
CA LYS A 33 -30.02 -20.17 2.55
C LYS A 33 -31.17 -19.69 3.42
N ALA A 34 -30.89 -19.12 4.60
CA ALA A 34 -31.90 -18.59 5.51
C ALA A 34 -32.74 -17.49 4.85
N PHE A 35 -32.11 -16.52 4.17
CA PHE A 35 -32.83 -15.47 3.44
C PHE A 35 -33.57 -15.98 2.19
N LYS A 36 -33.12 -17.09 1.59
CA LYS A 36 -33.85 -17.72 0.48
C LYS A 36 -35.11 -18.43 0.98
N GLU A 37 -35.03 -19.08 2.15
CA GLU A 37 -36.17 -19.76 2.77
C GLU A 37 -37.18 -18.77 3.37
N CYS A 38 -36.70 -17.67 3.94
CA CYS A 38 -37.53 -16.61 4.52
C CYS A 38 -37.11 -15.21 4.00
N PRO A 39 -37.49 -14.86 2.76
CA PRO A 39 -37.07 -13.61 2.14
C PRO A 39 -37.71 -12.39 2.79
N THR A 40 -38.92 -12.51 3.36
CA THR A 40 -39.58 -11.42 4.08
C THR A 40 -39.42 -11.64 5.57
N SER A 41 -38.50 -10.92 6.19
CA SER A 41 -38.08 -11.14 7.58
C SER A 41 -37.68 -9.83 8.27
N ILE A 42 -37.69 -9.88 9.60
CA ILE A 42 -37.04 -8.90 10.47
C ILE A 42 -35.63 -9.44 10.74
N VAL A 43 -34.62 -8.61 10.53
CA VAL A 43 -33.23 -8.97 10.79
C VAL A 43 -32.86 -8.49 12.19
N ILE A 44 -32.49 -9.43 13.05
CA ILE A 44 -32.05 -9.14 14.41
C ILE A 44 -30.55 -9.39 14.46
N PHE A 45 -29.76 -8.33 14.68
CA PHE A 45 -28.32 -8.44 14.87
C PHE A 45 -27.99 -8.43 16.36
N VAL A 46 -27.20 -9.40 16.82
CA VAL A 46 -26.85 -9.56 18.24
C VAL A 46 -25.39 -9.16 18.43
N TRP A 47 -25.15 -8.12 19.21
CA TRP A 47 -23.83 -7.65 19.60
C TRP A 47 -23.33 -8.41 20.82
N ALA A 48 -22.14 -9.00 20.71
CA ALA A 48 -21.33 -9.28 21.87
C ALA A 48 -20.68 -7.98 22.34
N GLN A 49 -20.53 -7.83 23.66
CA GLN A 49 -19.90 -6.65 24.25
C GLN A 49 -18.80 -7.02 25.24
N ILE A 50 -17.72 -6.24 25.22
CA ILE A 50 -16.67 -6.27 26.22
C ILE A 50 -16.46 -4.84 26.72
N GLY A 51 -16.71 -4.61 28.01
CA GLY A 51 -16.53 -3.28 28.62
C GLY A 51 -17.46 -2.20 28.06
N GLY A 52 -18.65 -2.56 27.57
CA GLY A 52 -19.59 -1.61 26.98
C GLY A 52 -19.23 -1.14 25.58
N ARG A 53 -18.47 -1.93 24.83
CA ARG A 53 -18.19 -1.72 23.41
C ARG A 53 -18.54 -2.98 22.63
N ALA A 54 -19.07 -2.81 21.43
CA ALA A 54 -19.21 -3.91 20.47
C ALA A 54 -17.82 -4.48 20.14
N GLN A 55 -17.75 -5.78 19.86
CA GLN A 55 -16.51 -6.40 19.39
C GLN A 55 -16.26 -6.04 17.92
N ASP A 56 -14.99 -5.87 17.55
CA ASP A 56 -14.61 -5.47 16.19
C ASP A 56 -15.08 -6.50 15.14
N ASP A 57 -15.02 -7.80 15.47
CA ASP A 57 -15.47 -8.88 14.60
C ASP A 57 -16.98 -8.79 14.29
N ASP A 58 -17.79 -8.43 15.28
CA ASP A 58 -19.23 -8.22 15.09
C ASP A 58 -19.48 -7.01 14.19
N VAL A 59 -18.69 -5.95 14.34
CA VAL A 59 -18.83 -4.75 13.51
C VAL A 59 -18.45 -5.04 12.06
N ILE A 60 -17.38 -5.81 11.84
CA ILE A 60 -16.98 -6.29 10.52
C ILE A 60 -18.08 -7.16 9.91
N ALA A 61 -18.62 -8.11 10.69
CA ALA A 61 -19.71 -8.98 10.25
C ALA A 61 -20.95 -8.19 9.83
N PHE A 62 -21.37 -7.23 10.68
CA PHE A 62 -22.50 -6.38 10.41
C PHE A 62 -22.31 -5.55 9.14
N ASN A 63 -21.16 -4.87 9.00
CA ASN A 63 -20.88 -4.04 7.83
C ASN A 63 -20.87 -4.87 6.53
N ALA A 64 -20.28 -6.06 6.55
CA ALA A 64 -20.26 -6.96 5.39
C ALA A 64 -21.68 -7.43 5.00
N LEU A 65 -22.50 -7.79 5.99
CA LEU A 65 -23.89 -8.22 5.74
C LEU A 65 -24.76 -7.05 5.28
N ASN A 66 -24.64 -5.90 5.92
CA ASN A 66 -25.39 -4.72 5.54
C ASN A 66 -25.00 -4.24 4.14
N ASP A 67 -23.73 -4.30 3.77
CA ASP A 67 -23.33 -3.97 2.42
C ASP A 67 -23.99 -4.94 1.41
N ALA A 68 -24.03 -6.24 1.73
CA ALA A 68 -24.57 -7.29 0.87
C ALA A 68 -26.07 -7.26 0.67
N TYR A 69 -26.85 -6.88 1.68
CA TYR A 69 -28.31 -6.93 1.62
C TYR A 69 -28.98 -5.55 1.66
N LYS A 70 -28.25 -4.50 2.10
CA LYS A 70 -28.77 -3.15 2.38
C LYS A 70 -30.07 -3.22 3.17
N PHE A 71 -29.97 -3.73 4.40
CA PHE A 71 -31.14 -3.97 5.24
C PHE A 71 -31.95 -2.68 5.43
N PRO A 72 -33.27 -2.68 5.17
CA PRO A 72 -34.13 -1.56 5.51
C PRO A 72 -34.12 -1.36 7.03
N VAL A 73 -33.93 -0.10 7.46
CA VAL A 73 -33.82 0.27 8.88
C VAL A 73 -35.04 -0.20 9.67
N GLU A 74 -36.22 -0.10 9.08
CA GLU A 74 -37.49 -0.47 9.70
C GLU A 74 -37.60 -1.98 9.97
N SER A 75 -36.83 -2.79 9.26
CA SER A 75 -36.76 -4.24 9.45
C SER A 75 -35.53 -4.71 10.21
N LEU A 76 -34.69 -3.78 10.68
CA LEU A 76 -33.43 -4.07 11.34
C LEU A 76 -33.56 -3.75 12.83
N MET A 77 -33.18 -4.70 13.66
CA MET A 77 -33.21 -4.56 15.11
C MET A 77 -31.88 -5.03 15.70
N PHE A 78 -31.44 -4.39 16.78
CA PHE A 78 -30.19 -4.69 17.45
C PHE A 78 -30.42 -5.19 18.86
N ILE A 79 -29.69 -6.23 19.26
CA ILE A 79 -29.67 -6.75 20.63
C ILE A 79 -28.26 -6.58 21.18
N VAL A 80 -28.13 -5.91 22.32
CA VAL A 80 -26.89 -5.93 23.10
C VAL A 80 -27.09 -6.91 24.24
N ASN A 81 -26.47 -8.07 24.12
CA ASN A 81 -26.66 -9.17 25.04
C ASN A 81 -25.63 -9.15 26.18
N ASN A 82 -25.98 -9.80 27.30
CA ASN A 82 -25.08 -10.03 28.44
C ASN A 82 -24.50 -8.73 29.02
N ILE A 83 -25.34 -7.71 29.21
CA ILE A 83 -24.91 -6.47 29.86
C ILE A 83 -24.85 -6.65 31.39
N PRO A 84 -23.88 -5.99 32.06
CA PRO A 84 -23.76 -6.07 33.51
C PRO A 84 -24.95 -5.36 34.20
N PRO A 85 -25.51 -5.95 35.27
CA PRO A 85 -26.65 -5.36 35.99
C PRO A 85 -26.27 -4.08 36.73
N ASN A 86 -25.03 -3.98 37.22
CA ASN A 86 -24.53 -2.83 37.98
C ASN A 86 -23.80 -1.82 37.08
N ARG A 87 -24.42 -1.42 35.97
CA ARG A 87 -23.82 -0.49 35.00
C ARG A 87 -24.16 0.98 35.32
N PRO A 88 -23.31 1.94 34.91
CA PRO A 88 -23.62 3.37 35.02
C PRO A 88 -24.88 3.75 34.23
N GLN A 89 -25.62 4.77 34.69
CA GLN A 89 -26.83 5.28 34.01
C GLN A 89 -26.60 5.72 32.55
N GLN A 90 -25.38 6.09 32.21
CA GLN A 90 -24.96 6.53 30.88
C GLN A 90 -24.48 5.39 29.97
N TYR A 91 -24.58 4.12 30.39
CA TYR A 91 -24.00 2.99 29.68
C TYR A 91 -24.60 2.81 28.29
N GLU A 92 -25.93 2.76 28.16
CA GLU A 92 -26.59 2.54 26.86
C GLU A 92 -26.26 3.68 25.88
N GLY A 93 -26.31 4.94 26.35
CA GLY A 93 -25.98 6.10 25.52
C GLY A 93 -24.53 6.10 25.04
N LYS A 94 -23.58 5.69 25.90
CA LYS A 94 -22.17 5.55 25.51
C LYS A 94 -21.96 4.42 24.52
N PHE A 95 -22.62 3.27 24.72
CA PHE A 95 -22.54 2.15 23.80
C PHE A 95 -23.03 2.57 22.40
N LEU A 96 -24.20 3.21 22.32
CA LEU A 96 -24.78 3.65 21.05
C LEU A 96 -23.92 4.72 20.36
N ALA A 97 -23.38 5.70 21.10
CA ALA A 97 -22.50 6.71 20.52
C ALA A 97 -21.25 6.06 19.88
N VAL A 98 -20.60 5.14 20.60
CA VAL A 98 -19.44 4.40 20.06
C VAL A 98 -19.84 3.53 18.89
N LEU A 99 -20.99 2.86 18.96
CA LEU A 99 -21.47 2.01 17.88
C LEU A 99 -21.69 2.84 16.61
N ASN A 100 -22.43 3.96 16.67
CA ASN A 100 -22.72 4.82 15.52
C ASN A 100 -21.45 5.43 14.91
N ASP A 101 -20.45 5.77 15.73
CA ASP A 101 -19.14 6.21 15.22
C ASP A 101 -18.44 5.10 14.42
N THR A 102 -18.69 3.84 14.77
CA THR A 102 -18.04 2.68 14.16
C THR A 102 -18.79 2.18 12.92
N ILE A 103 -20.12 2.05 12.99
CA ILE A 103 -20.98 1.62 11.88
C ILE A 103 -21.54 2.83 11.14
N LYS A 104 -20.65 3.51 10.39
CA LYS A 104 -20.91 4.77 9.67
C LYS A 104 -22.11 4.79 8.71
N SER A 105 -22.70 3.64 8.42
CA SER A 105 -23.82 3.48 7.49
C SER A 105 -25.20 3.63 8.13
N PHE A 106 -25.32 3.66 9.46
CA PHE A 106 -26.61 3.80 10.15
C PHE A 106 -26.53 4.66 11.39
N ASP A 107 -27.63 5.35 11.66
CA ASP A 107 -27.87 5.98 12.96
C ASP A 107 -28.70 5.01 13.80
N VAL A 108 -28.02 4.19 14.62
CA VAL A 108 -28.68 3.24 15.51
C VAL A 108 -29.22 3.97 16.72
N THR A 109 -30.52 3.83 16.95
CA THR A 109 -31.20 4.50 18.06
C THR A 109 -31.60 3.53 19.17
N THR A 110 -32.07 4.08 20.28
CA THR A 110 -32.66 3.31 21.38
C THR A 110 -34.01 2.66 21.02
N VAL A 111 -34.65 3.10 19.94
CA VAL A 111 -35.90 2.49 19.43
C VAL A 111 -35.59 1.14 18.79
N ASP A 112 -34.47 1.08 18.07
CA ASP A 112 -34.05 -0.09 17.30
C ASP A 112 -33.19 -1.06 18.12
N THR A 113 -32.77 -0.63 19.32
CA THR A 113 -31.82 -1.39 20.18
C THR A 113 -32.45 -1.85 21.48
N ILE A 114 -32.37 -3.15 21.76
CA ILE A 114 -32.71 -3.73 23.05
C ILE A 114 -31.45 -4.13 23.81
N PHE A 115 -31.37 -3.65 25.05
CA PHE A 115 -30.34 -4.03 26.02
C PHE A 115 -30.89 -5.15 26.92
N ILE A 116 -30.22 -6.30 26.91
CA ILE A 116 -30.60 -7.50 27.66
C ILE A 116 -29.54 -7.80 28.73
N ASP A 117 -29.94 -7.66 29.99
CA ASP A 117 -29.13 -8.01 31.17
C ASP A 117 -28.68 -9.46 31.11
N ALA A 118 -27.54 -9.76 31.73
CA ALA A 118 -27.12 -11.14 31.96
C ALA A 118 -28.28 -11.94 32.60
N VAL A 119 -28.76 -12.95 31.88
CA VAL A 119 -29.93 -13.74 32.29
C VAL A 119 -29.48 -15.00 33.02
N ASP A 120 -30.06 -15.25 34.18
CA ASP A 120 -29.93 -16.54 34.86
C ASP A 120 -30.92 -17.54 34.22
N PRO A 121 -30.43 -18.59 33.53
CA PRO A 121 -31.30 -19.56 32.85
C PRO A 121 -32.18 -20.36 33.83
N THR A 122 -31.84 -20.39 35.12
CA THR A 122 -32.65 -21.05 36.15
C THR A 122 -33.80 -20.16 36.66
N ASN A 123 -33.72 -18.85 36.41
CA ASN A 123 -34.72 -17.89 36.82
C ASN A 123 -35.82 -17.74 35.76
N SER A 124 -36.87 -18.56 35.88
CA SER A 124 -38.00 -18.58 34.94
C SER A 124 -38.70 -17.24 34.80
N ALA A 125 -38.84 -16.47 35.88
CA ALA A 125 -39.47 -15.15 35.86
C ALA A 125 -38.65 -14.14 35.06
N GLN A 126 -37.32 -14.12 35.26
CA GLN A 126 -36.41 -13.28 34.48
C GLN A 126 -36.47 -13.65 32.99
N MET A 127 -36.43 -14.94 32.67
CA MET A 127 -36.57 -15.44 31.30
C MET A 127 -37.88 -15.01 30.64
N GLN A 128 -39.01 -15.12 31.34
CA GLN A 128 -40.30 -14.68 30.81
C GLN A 128 -40.38 -13.18 30.60
N ASN A 129 -39.83 -12.37 31.53
CA ASN A 129 -39.78 -10.92 31.39
C ASN A 129 -38.91 -10.50 30.19
N THR A 130 -37.74 -11.12 30.02
CA THR A 130 -36.86 -10.88 28.86
C THR A 130 -37.56 -11.26 27.56
N ARG A 131 -38.25 -12.42 27.52
CA ARG A 131 -39.03 -12.85 26.36
C ARG A 131 -40.14 -11.85 26.03
N ALA A 132 -40.93 -11.44 27.01
CA ALA A 132 -42.01 -10.47 26.81
C ALA A 132 -41.47 -9.12 26.29
N LYS A 133 -40.33 -8.65 26.85
CA LYS A 133 -39.64 -7.45 26.38
C LYS A 133 -39.21 -7.59 24.92
N LEU A 134 -38.56 -8.69 24.57
CA LEU A 134 -38.12 -8.95 23.19
C LEU A 134 -39.31 -8.98 22.21
N MET A 135 -40.38 -9.68 22.55
CA MET A 135 -41.57 -9.76 21.70
C MET A 135 -42.23 -8.40 21.47
N LYS A 136 -42.24 -7.53 22.48
CA LYS A 136 -42.76 -6.16 22.34
C LYS A 136 -41.96 -5.36 21.30
N TYR A 137 -40.64 -5.52 21.27
CA TYR A 137 -39.77 -4.85 20.30
C TYR A 137 -39.92 -5.47 18.90
N ILE A 138 -39.99 -6.79 18.79
CA ILE A 138 -40.21 -7.45 17.49
C ILE A 138 -41.54 -6.99 16.87
N ALA A 139 -42.60 -6.86 17.68
CA ALA A 139 -43.93 -6.48 17.20
C ALA A 139 -44.02 -5.07 16.58
N VAL A 140 -43.07 -4.18 16.87
CA VAL A 140 -43.06 -2.82 16.28
C VAL A 140 -42.22 -2.71 15.01
N HIS A 141 -41.45 -3.74 14.65
CA HIS A 141 -40.63 -3.76 13.44
C HIS A 141 -41.35 -4.48 12.30
N PRO A 142 -41.64 -3.83 11.17
CA PRO A 142 -42.19 -4.50 9.99
C PRO A 142 -41.14 -5.38 9.29
N ALA A 143 -41.53 -6.61 8.95
CA ALA A 143 -40.73 -7.48 8.10
C ALA A 143 -40.61 -6.90 6.68
N HIS A 144 -39.40 -6.94 6.12
CA HIS A 144 -39.14 -6.50 4.75
C HIS A 144 -38.49 -7.61 3.93
N LYS A 145 -38.60 -7.48 2.59
CA LYS A 145 -37.95 -8.40 1.67
C LYS A 145 -36.44 -8.13 1.61
N GLN A 146 -35.65 -9.09 2.06
CA GLN A 146 -34.20 -9.03 2.09
C GLN A 146 -33.64 -9.49 0.73
N ASN A 147 -33.13 -8.54 -0.06
CA ASN A 147 -32.59 -8.81 -1.37
C ASN A 147 -31.06 -8.69 -1.33
N LYS A 148 -30.37 -9.77 -1.72
CA LYS A 148 -28.92 -9.74 -1.90
C LYS A 148 -28.58 -8.85 -3.10
N GLN A 149 -27.77 -7.82 -2.88
CA GLN A 149 -27.28 -6.90 -3.91
C GLN A 149 -25.94 -7.36 -4.48
N HIS A 150 -25.03 -7.83 -3.63
CA HIS A 150 -23.73 -8.37 -4.02
C HIS A 150 -23.28 -9.46 -3.03
N ASP A 151 -22.10 -10.04 -3.26
CA ASP A 151 -21.55 -11.09 -2.41
C ASP A 151 -21.10 -10.55 -1.04
N ILE A 152 -21.23 -11.38 0.00
CA ILE A 152 -20.74 -11.03 1.34
C ILE A 152 -19.20 -11.08 1.30
N VAL A 153 -18.58 -9.89 1.31
CA VAL A 153 -17.12 -9.72 1.36
C VAL A 153 -16.72 -9.30 2.77
N LEU A 154 -15.81 -10.05 3.39
CA LEU A 154 -15.23 -9.65 4.67
C LEU A 154 -13.98 -8.79 4.42
N GLN A 155 -13.79 -7.74 5.20
CA GLN A 155 -12.56 -6.92 5.14
C GLN A 155 -11.29 -7.75 5.39
N LEU A 156 -11.39 -8.87 6.11
CA LEU A 156 -10.30 -9.83 6.26
C LEU A 156 -9.88 -10.45 4.91
N ASP A 157 -10.84 -10.70 4.02
CA ASP A 157 -10.58 -11.20 2.67
C ASP A 157 -9.82 -10.13 1.87
N GLU A 158 -10.19 -8.85 2.00
CA GLU A 158 -9.47 -7.72 1.39
C GLU A 158 -8.05 -7.56 1.94
N LEU A 159 -7.87 -7.64 3.27
CA LEU A 159 -6.54 -7.61 3.90
C LEU A 159 -5.67 -8.77 3.45
N LYS A 160 -6.25 -9.96 3.28
CA LYS A 160 -5.55 -11.14 2.76
C LYS A 160 -5.17 -10.94 1.29
N GLN A 161 -6.07 -10.38 0.47
CA GLN A 161 -5.77 -10.01 -0.92
C GLN A 161 -4.65 -8.97 -0.99
N MET A 162 -4.70 -7.90 -0.19
CA MET A 162 -3.65 -6.89 -0.14
C MET A 162 -2.31 -7.47 0.30
N ARG A 163 -2.28 -8.35 1.32
CA ARG A 163 -1.05 -9.07 1.72
C ARG A 163 -0.50 -9.93 0.59
N ASN A 164 -1.36 -10.60 -0.17
CA ASN A 164 -0.93 -11.41 -1.32
C ASN A 164 -0.35 -10.54 -2.44
N ILE A 165 -0.98 -9.39 -2.74
CA ILE A 165 -0.48 -8.42 -3.72
C ILE A 165 0.88 -7.89 -3.28
N LEU A 166 1.04 -7.49 -2.01
CA LEU A 166 2.32 -7.02 -1.48
C LEU A 166 3.41 -8.09 -1.58
N LYS A 167 3.07 -9.36 -1.27
CA LYS A 167 4.02 -10.46 -1.41
C LYS A 167 4.45 -10.68 -2.87
N GLN A 168 3.51 -10.58 -3.81
CA GLN A 168 3.83 -10.64 -5.25
C GLN A 168 4.71 -9.47 -5.70
N GLN A 169 4.39 -8.25 -5.27
CA GLN A 169 5.21 -7.07 -5.57
C GLN A 169 6.61 -7.17 -4.99
N GLN A 170 6.75 -7.70 -3.78
CA GLN A 170 8.06 -7.93 -3.17
C GLN A 170 8.88 -8.95 -3.97
N GLN A 171 8.28 -10.08 -4.35
CA GLN A 171 8.95 -11.08 -5.20
C GLN A 171 9.37 -10.50 -6.55
N GLN A 172 8.52 -9.67 -7.15
CA GLN A 172 8.85 -9.02 -8.41
C GLN A 172 10.00 -8.02 -8.25
N ALA A 173 10.01 -7.22 -7.19
CA ALA A 173 11.11 -6.31 -6.88
C ALA A 173 12.44 -7.04 -6.63
N GLU A 174 12.42 -8.20 -5.98
CA GLU A 174 13.61 -9.04 -5.78
C GLU A 174 14.14 -9.60 -7.12
N GLN A 175 13.26 -10.05 -8.01
CA GLN A 175 13.65 -10.51 -9.36
C GLN A 175 14.25 -9.38 -10.18
N ASP A 176 13.64 -8.20 -10.15
CA ASP A 176 14.13 -7.02 -10.85
C ASP A 176 15.49 -6.57 -10.29
N ARG A 177 15.66 -6.61 -8.97
CA ARG A 177 16.95 -6.33 -8.33
C ARG A 177 18.03 -7.29 -8.81
N ALA A 178 17.78 -8.60 -8.80
CA ALA A 178 18.75 -9.59 -9.27
C ALA A 178 19.10 -9.39 -10.76
N ARG A 179 18.10 -9.02 -11.58
CA ARG A 179 18.30 -8.68 -12.99
C ARG A 179 19.18 -7.45 -13.18
N LEU A 180 18.92 -6.39 -12.42
CA LEU A 180 19.69 -5.16 -12.46
C LEU A 180 21.12 -5.37 -11.97
N GLU A 181 21.32 -6.16 -10.92
CA GLU A 181 22.66 -6.52 -10.42
C GLU A 181 23.48 -7.25 -11.51
N MET A 182 22.85 -8.18 -12.25
CA MET A 182 23.50 -8.82 -13.40
C MET A 182 23.84 -7.84 -14.53
N GLN A 183 22.94 -6.89 -14.83
CA GLN A 183 23.20 -5.86 -15.84
C GLN A 183 24.33 -4.92 -15.42
N ILE A 184 24.35 -4.49 -14.16
CA ILE A 184 25.42 -3.66 -13.58
C ILE A 184 26.74 -4.43 -13.67
N ALA A 185 26.79 -5.69 -13.26
CA ALA A 185 28.02 -6.49 -13.34
C ALA A 185 28.54 -6.60 -14.78
N LYS A 186 27.64 -6.80 -15.75
CA LYS A 186 27.98 -6.83 -17.19
C LYS A 186 28.53 -5.48 -17.66
N MET A 187 27.82 -4.39 -17.38
CA MET A 187 28.24 -3.04 -17.78
C MET A 187 29.57 -2.64 -17.15
N THR A 188 29.79 -2.96 -15.87
CA THR A 188 31.06 -2.72 -15.18
C THR A 188 32.21 -3.48 -15.85
N LYS A 189 31.99 -4.74 -16.25
CA LYS A 189 33.00 -5.53 -16.96
C LYS A 189 33.32 -4.92 -18.33
N GLU A 190 32.31 -4.50 -19.08
CA GLU A 190 32.48 -3.83 -20.38
C GLU A 190 33.21 -2.48 -20.23
N HIS A 191 32.84 -1.69 -19.21
CA HIS A 191 33.49 -0.42 -18.91
C HIS A 191 34.96 -0.60 -18.55
N ASN A 192 35.27 -1.54 -17.64
CA ASN A 192 36.66 -1.83 -17.24
C ASN A 192 37.52 -2.27 -18.44
N ARG A 193 36.95 -3.08 -19.35
CA ARG A 193 37.62 -3.46 -20.59
C ARG A 193 37.89 -2.26 -21.49
N SER A 194 36.89 -1.42 -21.72
CA SER A 194 37.03 -0.21 -22.52
C SER A 194 38.06 0.76 -21.92
N GLN A 195 38.11 0.87 -20.59
CA GLN A 195 39.07 1.71 -19.88
C GLN A 195 40.49 1.17 -20.00
N ALA A 196 40.68 -0.15 -19.91
CA ALA A 196 41.98 -0.79 -20.15
C ALA A 196 42.47 -0.56 -21.58
N GLU A 197 41.60 -0.76 -22.58
CA GLU A 197 41.91 -0.51 -24.00
C GLU A 197 42.26 0.98 -24.25
N ALA A 198 41.55 1.91 -23.61
CA ALA A 198 41.86 3.34 -23.71
C ALA A 198 43.21 3.69 -23.07
N ASN A 199 43.52 3.12 -21.90
CA ASN A 199 44.81 3.31 -21.22
C ASN A 199 45.97 2.76 -22.05
N GLU A 200 45.82 1.57 -22.67
CA GLU A 200 46.82 1.01 -23.58
C GLU A 200 47.06 1.92 -24.79
N ARG A 201 45.99 2.47 -25.39
CA ARG A 201 46.11 3.44 -26.49
C ARG A 201 46.83 4.71 -26.05
N PHE A 202 46.49 5.23 -24.87
CA PHE A 202 47.13 6.43 -24.32
C PHE A 202 48.63 6.20 -24.07
N GLN A 203 49.02 5.03 -23.53
CA GLN A 203 50.42 4.68 -23.34
C GLN A 203 51.19 4.63 -24.67
N LYS A 204 50.63 3.97 -25.70
CA LYS A 204 51.24 3.94 -27.03
C LYS A 204 51.45 5.34 -27.61
N ILE A 205 50.41 6.19 -27.56
CA ILE A 205 50.50 7.58 -28.03
C ILE A 205 51.56 8.36 -27.22
N SER A 206 51.61 8.17 -25.90
CA SER A 206 52.60 8.81 -25.03
C SER A 206 54.04 8.42 -25.40
N GLU A 207 54.28 7.13 -25.66
CA GLU A 207 55.58 6.62 -26.11
C GLU A 207 55.96 7.15 -27.50
N GLU A 208 55.02 7.16 -28.44
CA GLU A 208 55.20 7.76 -29.76
C GLU A 208 55.56 9.25 -29.65
N CYS A 209 54.83 10.01 -28.82
CA CYS A 209 55.11 11.43 -28.56
C CYS A 209 56.51 11.64 -27.98
N LYS A 210 56.93 10.84 -26.99
CA LYS A 210 58.29 10.91 -26.43
C LYS A 210 59.34 10.61 -27.49
N SER A 211 59.12 9.61 -28.34
CA SER A 211 60.05 9.26 -29.43
C SER A 211 60.13 10.38 -30.49
N MET A 212 59.02 11.04 -30.80
CA MET A 212 58.98 12.20 -31.68
C MET A 212 59.70 13.40 -31.07
N GLN A 213 59.50 13.66 -29.77
CA GLN A 213 60.17 14.74 -29.05
C GLN A 213 61.69 14.54 -29.01
N GLN A 214 62.15 13.31 -28.79
CA GLN A 214 63.57 12.96 -28.88
C GLN A 214 64.13 13.12 -30.30
N ARG A 215 63.37 12.72 -31.34
CA ARG A 215 63.75 12.95 -32.74
C ARG A 215 63.78 14.44 -33.09
N ALA A 216 62.87 15.24 -32.55
CA ALA A 216 62.84 16.69 -32.73
C ALA A 216 64.01 17.38 -32.02
N GLN A 217 64.37 16.94 -30.80
CA GLN A 217 65.55 17.42 -30.08
C GLN A 217 66.87 17.01 -30.77
N ALA A 218 66.94 15.81 -31.34
CA ALA A 218 68.10 15.37 -32.13
C ALA A 218 68.21 16.14 -33.45
N LYS A 219 67.10 16.50 -34.08
CA LYS A 219 67.09 17.40 -35.25
C LYS A 219 67.38 18.85 -34.87
N SER A 220 66.90 19.36 -33.73
CA SER A 220 67.19 20.73 -33.27
C SER A 220 68.63 20.89 -32.76
N ALA A 221 69.28 19.81 -32.32
CA ALA A 221 70.72 19.79 -32.04
C ALA A 221 71.56 19.95 -33.31
N ASN A 222 71.00 19.67 -34.50
CA ASN A 222 71.67 19.85 -35.78
C ASN A 222 71.18 21.07 -36.57
N GLU A 223 70.06 21.66 -36.19
CA GLU A 223 69.50 22.85 -36.83
C GLU A 223 68.65 23.60 -35.79
N TYR A 224 69.19 24.62 -35.12
CA TYR A 224 68.48 25.88 -34.84
C TYR A 224 69.40 26.89 -34.14
N LYS A 225 69.81 27.89 -34.93
CA LYS A 225 70.44 29.15 -34.53
C LYS A 225 69.39 30.22 -34.18
N ASN A 226 68.15 29.88 -33.80
CA ASN A 226 67.11 30.89 -33.53
C ASN A 226 66.07 30.50 -32.44
N PRO A 227 65.96 31.26 -31.33
CA PRO A 227 65.24 30.87 -30.12
C PRO A 227 63.71 31.04 -30.14
N PHE A 228 63.13 31.78 -31.10
CA PHE A 228 61.69 32.12 -31.08
C PHE A 228 60.75 31.00 -31.55
N LYS A 229 61.25 29.97 -32.27
CA LYS A 229 60.40 28.87 -32.77
C LYS A 229 60.13 27.77 -31.74
N ALA A 230 61.03 27.60 -30.76
CA ALA A 230 60.90 26.56 -29.74
C ALA A 230 59.77 26.85 -28.73
N PHE A 231 59.42 28.12 -28.53
CA PHE A 231 58.39 28.55 -27.60
C PHE A 231 56.97 28.16 -28.06
N TRP A 232 56.67 28.24 -29.36
CA TRP A 232 55.34 27.93 -29.90
C TRP A 232 55.00 26.43 -29.87
N VAL A 233 55.97 25.54 -30.05
CA VAL A 233 55.74 24.07 -30.03
C VAL A 233 55.41 23.55 -28.61
N LEU A 234 55.84 24.24 -27.57
CA LEU A 234 55.58 23.86 -26.18
C LEU A 234 54.16 24.24 -25.71
N VAL A 235 53.59 25.30 -26.29
CA VAL A 235 52.24 25.80 -25.95
C VAL A 235 51.15 24.92 -26.56
N ASP A 236 51.31 24.42 -27.79
CA ASP A 236 50.31 23.53 -28.41
C ASP A 236 50.19 22.17 -27.71
N SER A 237 51.31 21.61 -27.21
CA SER A 237 51.32 20.27 -26.59
C SER A 237 50.76 20.21 -25.16
N THR A 238 50.61 21.35 -24.48
CA THR A 238 50.10 21.41 -23.10
C THR A 238 48.58 21.62 -23.04
N VAL A 239 47.98 22.20 -24.08
CA VAL A 239 46.53 22.44 -24.15
C VAL A 239 45.76 21.13 -24.44
N ASP A 240 46.30 20.22 -25.26
CA ASP A 240 45.59 18.98 -25.61
C ASP A 240 45.55 17.92 -24.49
N LEU A 241 46.51 17.92 -23.56
CA LEU A 241 46.58 16.90 -22.50
C LEU A 241 45.67 17.19 -21.30
N ALA A 242 45.36 18.47 -21.04
CA ALA A 242 44.59 18.91 -19.88
C ALA A 242 43.07 18.87 -20.08
N VAL A 243 42.60 18.96 -21.32
CA VAL A 243 41.16 19.01 -21.64
C VAL A 243 40.53 17.60 -21.68
N GLY A 244 41.31 16.55 -22.00
CA GLY A 244 40.77 15.18 -22.15
C GLY A 244 40.63 14.35 -20.87
N SER A 245 41.40 14.63 -19.81
CA SER A 245 41.53 13.74 -18.65
C SER A 245 40.74 14.18 -17.41
N THR A 246 40.45 15.48 -17.27
CA THR A 246 39.89 16.04 -16.03
C THR A 246 38.35 16.05 -15.96
N GLN A 247 37.65 15.98 -17.09
CA GLN A 247 36.18 16.07 -17.10
C GLN A 247 35.42 14.74 -16.92
N LEU A 248 36.07 13.59 -17.11
CA LEU A 248 35.38 12.28 -17.09
C LEU A 248 35.31 11.63 -15.70
N VAL A 249 36.25 11.93 -14.80
CA VAL A 249 36.35 11.27 -13.49
C VAL A 249 35.39 11.87 -12.44
N GLY A 250 35.05 13.16 -12.56
CA GLY A 250 34.14 13.83 -11.62
C GLY A 250 32.64 13.56 -11.85
N LEU A 251 32.24 13.28 -13.09
CA LEU A 251 30.81 13.21 -13.46
C LEU A 251 30.17 11.83 -13.23
N GLY A 252 30.95 10.74 -13.24
CA GLY A 252 30.44 9.39 -13.01
C GLY A 252 30.17 9.07 -11.53
N ALA A 253 30.95 9.66 -10.61
CA ALA A 253 30.81 9.39 -9.18
C ALA A 253 29.60 10.10 -8.55
N GLY A 254 29.27 11.32 -9.00
CA GLY A 254 28.16 12.10 -8.44
C GLY A 254 26.78 11.50 -8.72
N ALA A 255 26.57 10.94 -9.92
CA ALA A 255 25.28 10.33 -10.29
C ALA A 255 25.00 8.99 -9.58
N LEU A 256 26.06 8.25 -9.20
CA LEU A 256 25.93 6.99 -8.47
C LEU A 256 25.67 7.18 -6.97
N ILE A 257 26.14 8.30 -6.40
CA ILE A 257 25.88 8.65 -4.98
C ILE A 257 24.42 9.11 -4.81
N ASP A 258 23.85 9.86 -5.76
CA ASP A 258 22.44 10.28 -5.71
C ASP A 258 21.46 9.09 -5.89
N LEU A 259 21.83 8.06 -6.66
CA LEU A 259 21.00 6.84 -6.79
C LEU A 259 20.90 6.03 -5.48
N ALA A 260 21.91 6.15 -4.60
CA ALA A 260 21.96 5.45 -3.31
C ALA A 260 21.23 6.21 -2.19
N THR A 261 20.93 7.51 -2.37
CA THR A 261 20.27 8.37 -1.36
C THR A 261 18.76 8.56 -1.60
N GLY A 262 18.17 7.84 -2.58
CA GLY A 262 16.73 7.81 -2.78
C GLY A 262 16.17 8.98 -3.59
N THR A 263 16.99 9.65 -4.41
CA THR A 263 16.49 10.68 -5.34
C THR A 263 15.69 10.05 -6.48
N SER A 264 14.61 10.71 -6.91
CA SER A 264 13.73 10.16 -7.95
C SER A 264 14.43 10.10 -9.32
N SER A 265 14.08 9.09 -10.13
CA SER A 265 14.64 8.87 -11.48
C SER A 265 14.45 10.09 -12.41
N GLU A 266 13.39 10.86 -12.21
CA GLU A 266 13.13 12.10 -12.96
C GLU A 266 14.13 13.20 -12.63
N GLU A 267 14.57 13.29 -11.37
CA GLU A 267 15.52 14.30 -10.91
C GLU A 267 16.94 14.01 -11.40
N VAL A 268 17.32 12.73 -11.42
CA VAL A 268 18.57 12.26 -12.07
C VAL A 268 18.57 12.56 -13.56
N SER A 269 17.44 12.32 -14.24
CA SER A 269 17.28 12.57 -15.69
C SER A 269 17.29 14.07 -16.03
N ARG A 270 16.85 14.94 -15.11
CA ARG A 270 16.88 16.40 -15.27
C ARG A 270 18.30 16.93 -15.14
N LYS A 271 19.03 16.50 -14.10
CA LYS A 271 20.44 16.86 -13.89
C LYS A 271 21.33 16.40 -15.06
N MET A 272 21.13 15.18 -15.57
CA MET A 272 21.82 14.69 -16.78
C MET A 272 21.56 15.58 -18.01
N ARG A 273 20.32 16.03 -18.21
CA ARG A 273 19.96 16.93 -19.32
C ARG A 273 20.62 18.30 -19.21
N ASP A 274 20.70 18.88 -18.02
CA ASP A 274 21.33 20.18 -17.81
C ASP A 274 22.85 20.13 -17.99
N VAL A 275 23.49 19.04 -17.59
CA VAL A 275 24.92 18.77 -17.88
C VAL A 275 25.17 18.68 -19.39
N THR A 276 24.28 17.99 -20.12
CA THR A 276 24.40 17.86 -21.58
C THR A 276 24.26 19.22 -22.28
N LYS A 277 23.35 20.09 -21.81
CA LYS A 277 23.18 21.45 -22.33
C LYS A 277 24.38 22.36 -22.05
N GLY A 278 24.98 22.26 -20.86
CA GLY A 278 26.19 23.02 -20.51
C GLY A 278 27.40 22.67 -21.40
N ILE A 279 27.55 21.39 -21.76
CA ILE A 279 28.62 20.91 -22.66
C ILE A 279 28.43 21.41 -24.10
N THR A 280 27.18 21.61 -24.53
CA THR A 280 26.89 22.07 -25.90
C THR A 280 27.06 23.59 -26.04
N ALA A 281 26.78 24.36 -24.98
CA ALA A 281 26.93 25.82 -24.97
C ALA A 281 28.40 26.28 -24.91
N GLY A 282 29.28 25.54 -24.24
CA GLY A 282 30.71 25.88 -24.14
C GLY A 282 31.52 25.64 -25.43
N ARG A 283 30.93 24.99 -26.44
CA ARG A 283 31.62 24.61 -27.69
C ARG A 283 31.44 25.62 -28.84
N VAL A 284 30.63 26.67 -28.67
CA VAL A 284 30.26 27.60 -29.75
C VAL A 284 30.83 29.02 -29.58
N ASN A 285 31.28 29.43 -28.40
CA ASN A 285 31.72 30.82 -28.14
C ASN A 285 33.21 30.92 -27.77
N GLY A 286 34.09 30.64 -28.73
CA GLY A 286 35.54 30.76 -28.52
C GLY A 286 36.32 31.07 -29.79
N LEU A 287 35.81 31.98 -30.62
CA LEU A 287 36.52 32.64 -31.72
C LEU A 287 35.83 33.99 -31.96
N ASP A 288 36.23 35.00 -31.19
CA ASP A 288 36.38 36.41 -31.59
C ASP A 288 36.75 37.23 -30.34
N ASP A 289 37.69 38.16 -30.55
CA ASP A 289 38.44 39.06 -29.64
C ASP A 289 39.64 38.49 -28.86
#